data_AF-A0A1D2QLH9-F1
#
_entry.id   AF-A0A1D2QLH9-F1
#
_cell.length_a   1.000
_cell.length_b   1.000
_cell.length_c   1.000
_cell.angle_alpha   90.00
_cell.angle_beta   90.00
_cell.angle_gamma   90.00
#
_symmetry.space_group_name_H-M   'P 1'
#
loop_
_entity.id
_entity.type
_entity.pdbx_description
1 polymer ?
#
loop_
_entity_poly.entity_id
_entity_poly.type
_entity_poly.pdbx_seq_one_letter_code
_entity_poly.pdbx_strand_id
1 'polypeptide(L)'
;MLNNPLKYIDPNGLETQVYVGGNNWYGHAATNINGTVYSAGRYPVPGREPTLGGLAGANVLVVRAEAGYLAAHPTTVSYTLNISAEAEARLQDYYNNLIANSTRHPTRSNWYVLEDDYAFLGNNCASVVTDGLSEALPWYQSLSLPGVATPQTLQLNLEMSPILVE
;
A
#
# COMPACT_ATOMS: atom_id res chain seq x y z
N MET A 1 38.87 2.50 -17.11
CA MET A 1 37.48 2.98 -17.24
C MET A 1 36.64 2.05 -16.38
N LEU A 2 36.46 2.41 -15.10
CA LEU A 2 35.32 3.16 -14.55
C LEU A 2 34.05 2.29 -14.51
N ASN A 3 33.85 1.72 -13.31
CA ASN A 3 32.64 1.21 -12.69
C ASN A 3 31.57 0.63 -13.60
N ASN A 4 31.61 -0.69 -13.75
CA ASN A 4 30.41 -1.48 -14.03
C ASN A 4 29.40 -1.17 -12.91
N PRO A 5 28.21 -0.64 -13.19
CA PRO A 5 27.22 -0.39 -12.15
C PRO A 5 26.94 -1.75 -11.48
N LEU A 6 27.09 -1.76 -10.16
CA LEU A 6 26.77 -2.91 -9.32
C LEU A 6 25.40 -3.42 -9.75
N LYS A 7 25.39 -4.58 -10.39
CA LYS A 7 24.21 -5.39 -10.55
C LYS A 7 23.80 -5.74 -9.12
N TYR A 8 22.84 -5.00 -8.56
CA TYR A 8 22.25 -5.37 -7.29
C TYR A 8 21.60 -6.73 -7.53
N ILE A 9 22.16 -7.75 -6.89
CA ILE A 9 21.55 -9.07 -6.79
C ILE A 9 20.85 -9.00 -5.45
N ASP A 10 19.52 -8.92 -5.44
CA ASP A 10 18.74 -9.17 -4.23
C ASP A 10 19.05 -10.61 -3.76
N PRO A 11 19.83 -10.79 -2.68
CA PRO A 11 20.27 -12.12 -2.25
C PRO A 11 19.12 -12.91 -1.60
N ASN A 12 17.98 -12.28 -1.34
CA ASN A 12 16.88 -12.85 -0.55
C ASN A 12 15.70 -13.30 -1.42
N GLY A 13 15.57 -12.81 -2.66
CA GLY A 13 14.46 -13.16 -3.56
C GLY A 13 13.12 -12.57 -3.10
N LEU A 14 13.17 -11.38 -2.51
CA LEU A 14 12.06 -10.70 -1.86
C LEU A 14 11.70 -9.46 -2.69
N GLU A 15 10.63 -9.56 -3.48
CA GLU A 15 10.10 -8.44 -4.26
C GLU A 15 9.06 -7.66 -3.44
N THR A 16 9.42 -6.44 -3.02
CA THR A 16 8.47 -5.46 -2.51
C THR A 16 8.00 -4.55 -3.64
N GLN A 17 6.68 -4.39 -3.76
CA GLN A 17 6.06 -3.57 -4.82
C GLN A 17 4.97 -2.68 -4.24
N VAL A 18 4.78 -1.52 -4.87
CA VAL A 18 3.56 -0.72 -4.71
C VAL A 18 2.68 -0.92 -5.91
N TYR A 19 1.42 -1.24 -5.67
CA TYR A 19 0.38 -1.39 -6.66
C TYR A 19 -0.48 -0.14 -6.70
N VAL A 20 -0.64 0.43 -7.89
CA VAL A 20 -1.55 1.55 -8.12
C VAL A 20 -2.44 1.27 -9.32
N GLY A 21 -3.73 1.55 -9.21
CA GLY A 21 -4.71 1.33 -10.27
C GLY A 21 -5.97 0.67 -9.74
N GLY A 22 -6.73 0.00 -10.60
CA GLY A 22 -8.01 -0.63 -10.23
C GLY A 22 -9.18 -0.12 -11.05
N ASN A 23 -10.33 -0.79 -10.91
CA ASN A 23 -11.51 -0.60 -11.78
C ASN A 23 -12.40 0.58 -11.37
N ASN A 24 -11.94 1.48 -10.50
CA ASN A 24 -12.69 2.60 -9.96
C ASN A 24 -12.13 3.95 -10.46
N TRP A 25 -13.01 4.94 -10.60
CA TRP A 25 -12.67 6.27 -11.12
C TRP A 25 -11.62 7.02 -10.29
N TYR A 26 -11.46 6.64 -9.02
CA TYR A 26 -10.49 7.22 -8.08
C TYR A 26 -9.17 6.44 -7.99
N GLY A 27 -9.10 5.25 -8.59
CA GLY A 27 -7.98 4.33 -8.40
C GLY A 27 -7.96 3.70 -7.00
N HIS A 28 -6.97 2.84 -6.80
CA HIS A 28 -6.70 2.13 -5.56
C HIS A 28 -5.19 1.94 -5.41
N ALA A 29 -4.73 1.77 -4.17
CA ALA A 29 -3.34 1.52 -3.86
C ALA A 29 -3.20 0.36 -2.88
N ALA A 30 -2.14 -0.41 -3.03
CA ALA A 30 -1.80 -1.51 -2.13
C ALA A 30 -0.28 -1.74 -2.12
N THR A 31 0.21 -2.42 -1.10
CA THR A 31 1.63 -2.84 -1.01
C THR A 31 1.70 -4.35 -1.12
N ASN A 32 2.56 -4.86 -1.99
CA ASN A 32 2.97 -6.26 -2.02
C ASN A 32 4.32 -6.39 -1.30
N ILE A 33 4.41 -7.31 -0.36
CA ILE A 33 5.66 -7.72 0.27
C ILE A 33 5.74 -9.23 0.08
N ASN A 34 6.63 -9.68 -0.79
CA ASN A 34 6.94 -11.11 -0.97
C ASN A 34 5.71 -11.95 -1.33
N GLY A 35 4.89 -11.44 -2.26
CA GLY A 35 3.66 -12.10 -2.74
C GLY A 35 2.46 -11.97 -1.80
N THR A 36 2.60 -11.25 -0.67
CA THR A 36 1.50 -10.91 0.23
C THR A 36 1.08 -9.46 0.03
N VAL A 37 -0.17 -9.26 -0.39
CA VAL A 37 -0.72 -7.93 -0.66
C VAL A 37 -1.54 -7.41 0.51
N TYR A 38 -1.19 -6.22 0.95
CA TYR A 38 -1.84 -5.42 1.97
C TYR A 38 -2.62 -4.28 1.30
N SER A 39 -3.94 -4.39 1.32
CA SER A 39 -4.83 -3.47 0.62
C SER A 39 -5.85 -2.90 1.59
N ALA A 40 -5.63 -1.68 2.08
CA ALA A 40 -6.62 -0.94 2.85
C ALA A 40 -7.67 -0.33 1.94
N GLY A 41 -8.92 -0.25 2.39
CA GLY A 41 -9.98 0.40 1.62
C GLY A 41 -11.29 0.41 2.36
N ARG A 42 -12.28 1.08 1.77
CA ARG A 42 -13.62 1.14 2.33
C ARG A 42 -14.42 -0.10 1.96
N TYR A 43 -14.68 -0.96 2.94
CA TYR A 43 -15.47 -2.18 2.76
C TYR A 43 -16.67 -2.23 3.70
N PRO A 44 -17.79 -2.88 3.32
CA PRO A 44 -18.95 -3.01 4.20
C PRO A 44 -18.61 -3.81 5.46
N VAL A 45 -18.93 -3.26 6.63
CA VAL A 45 -18.84 -3.93 7.94
C VAL A 45 -20.21 -3.87 8.59
N PRO A 46 -20.80 -5.00 9.04
CA PRO A 46 -22.10 -5.00 9.71
C PRO A 46 -22.17 -3.98 10.86
N GLY A 47 -23.13 -3.06 10.80
CA GLY A 47 -23.29 -2.00 11.80
C GLY A 47 -22.42 -0.76 11.61
N ARG A 48 -21.57 -0.72 10.57
CA ARG A 48 -20.78 0.47 10.17
C ARG A 48 -21.03 0.77 8.69
N GLU A 49 -22.21 1.33 8.41
CA GLU A 49 -22.60 1.67 7.05
C GLU A 49 -21.77 2.83 6.49
N PRO A 50 -21.40 2.80 5.20
CA PRO A 50 -20.67 3.90 4.57
C PRO A 50 -21.53 5.17 4.51
N THR A 51 -20.87 6.33 4.49
CA THR A 51 -21.55 7.62 4.36
C THR A 51 -22.25 7.78 3.01
N LEU A 52 -23.22 8.69 2.93
CA LEU A 52 -23.94 9.01 1.68
C LEU A 52 -22.93 9.42 0.59
N GLY A 53 -23.02 8.81 -0.59
CA GLY A 53 -22.08 9.03 -1.69
C GLY A 53 -20.74 8.30 -1.53
N GLY A 54 -20.52 7.64 -0.39
CA GLY A 54 -19.46 6.66 -0.24
C GLY A 54 -18.07 7.23 0.02
N LEU A 55 -17.97 8.49 0.42
CA LEU A 55 -16.69 9.16 0.64
C LEU A 55 -16.03 8.78 1.97
N ALA A 56 -16.77 8.16 2.89
CA ALA A 56 -16.25 7.66 4.16
C ALA A 56 -16.97 6.38 4.62
N GLY A 57 -16.39 5.68 5.59
CA GLY A 57 -16.95 4.47 6.19
C GLY A 57 -15.87 3.60 6.84
N ALA A 58 -16.19 2.35 7.17
CA ALA A 58 -15.21 1.47 7.78
C ALA A 58 -13.98 1.26 6.88
N ASN A 59 -12.79 1.54 7.41
CA ASN A 59 -11.52 1.20 6.78
C ASN A 59 -11.17 -0.24 7.09
N VAL A 60 -10.93 -1.04 6.06
CA VAL A 60 -10.59 -2.45 6.20
C VAL A 60 -9.32 -2.74 5.44
N LEU A 61 -8.30 -3.19 6.18
CA LEU A 61 -7.10 -3.77 5.63
C LEU A 61 -7.38 -5.22 5.23
N VAL A 62 -7.20 -5.51 3.95
CA VAL A 62 -7.35 -6.86 3.41
C VAL A 62 -5.99 -7.44 3.07
N VAL A 63 -5.73 -8.64 3.60
CA VAL A 63 -4.49 -9.38 3.36
C VAL A 63 -4.80 -10.57 2.46
N ARG A 64 -4.09 -10.70 1.33
CA ARG A 64 -4.29 -11.80 0.38
C ARG A 64 -3.04 -12.06 -0.45
N ALA A 65 -2.99 -13.24 -1.09
CA ALA A 65 -1.95 -13.55 -2.05
C ALA A 65 -2.05 -12.66 -3.30
N GLU A 66 -0.89 -12.30 -3.85
CA GLU A 66 -0.74 -11.45 -5.04
C GLU A 66 -1.58 -11.90 -6.22
N ALA A 67 -1.51 -13.19 -6.60
CA ALA A 67 -2.27 -13.72 -7.74
C ALA A 67 -3.78 -13.46 -7.59
N GLY A 68 -4.33 -13.59 -6.38
CA GLY A 68 -5.73 -13.30 -6.10
C GLY A 68 -6.06 -11.81 -6.07
N TYR A 69 -5.08 -10.95 -5.77
CA TYR A 69 -5.23 -9.50 -5.88
C TYR A 69 -5.24 -9.04 -7.33
N LEU A 70 -4.24 -9.43 -8.13
CA LEU A 70 -4.08 -9.03 -9.53
C LEU A 70 -5.24 -9.55 -10.41
N ALA A 71 -5.74 -10.76 -10.16
CA ALA A 71 -6.93 -11.27 -10.84
C ALA A 71 -8.18 -10.42 -10.59
N ALA A 72 -8.30 -9.78 -9.42
CA ALA A 72 -9.40 -8.88 -9.08
C ALA A 72 -9.18 -7.43 -9.56
N HIS A 73 -7.93 -7.05 -9.85
CA HIS A 73 -7.54 -5.69 -10.23
C HIS A 73 -6.65 -5.72 -11.49
N PRO A 74 -7.17 -6.11 -12.66
CA PRO A 74 -6.37 -6.32 -13.86
C PRO A 74 -5.77 -5.04 -14.46
N THR A 75 -6.22 -3.86 -14.02
CA THR A 75 -5.69 -2.55 -14.44
C THR A 75 -4.65 -1.98 -13.48
N THR A 76 -4.20 -2.78 -12.51
CA THR A 76 -3.12 -2.38 -11.59
C THR A 76 -1.78 -2.32 -12.31
N VAL A 77 -1.06 -1.22 -12.08
CA VAL A 77 0.36 -1.04 -12.40
C VAL A 77 1.16 -1.42 -11.16
N SER A 78 2.27 -2.13 -11.36
CA SER A 78 3.22 -2.51 -10.31
C SER A 78 4.48 -1.64 -10.40
N TYR A 79 4.93 -1.12 -9.25
CA TYR A 79 6.18 -0.40 -9.07
C TYR A 79 7.06 -1.20 -8.10
N THR A 80 8.09 -1.85 -8.61
CA THR A 80 9.07 -2.57 -7.77
C THR A 80 9.95 -1.56 -7.03
N LEU A 81 10.07 -1.73 -5.72
CA LEU A 81 10.82 -0.80 -4.87
C LEU A 81 12.29 -1.22 -4.74
N ASN A 82 13.18 -0.27 -4.95
CA ASN A 82 14.61 -0.40 -4.65
C ASN A 82 14.86 -0.12 -3.16
N ILE A 83 14.63 -1.11 -2.30
CA ILE A 83 14.77 -0.98 -0.85
C ILE A 83 15.64 -2.07 -0.24
N SER A 84 16.27 -1.78 0.90
CA SER A 84 17.05 -2.78 1.63
C SER A 84 16.15 -3.74 2.40
N ALA A 85 16.69 -4.90 2.78
CA ALA A 85 15.97 -5.88 3.62
C ALA A 85 15.51 -5.28 4.97
N GLU A 86 16.28 -4.35 5.55
CA GLU A 86 15.89 -3.65 6.78
C GLU A 86 14.74 -2.67 6.57
N ALA A 87 14.63 -2.07 5.38
CA ALA A 87 13.50 -1.21 5.04
C ALA A 87 12.25 -2.07 4.77
N GLU A 88 12.38 -3.18 4.05
CA GLU A 88 11.29 -4.13 3.85
C GLU A 88 10.77 -4.68 5.19
N ALA A 89 11.66 -5.08 6.11
CA ALA A 89 11.27 -5.56 7.43
C ALA A 89 10.47 -4.50 8.22
N ARG A 90 10.88 -3.23 8.16
CA ARG A 90 10.13 -2.11 8.77
C ARG A 90 8.77 -1.90 8.11
N LEU A 91 8.69 -2.03 6.79
CA LEU A 91 7.42 -1.94 6.06
C LEU A 91 6.47 -3.10 6.46
N GLN A 92 7.02 -4.30 6.62
CA GLN A 92 6.27 -5.45 7.10
C GLN A 92 5.80 -5.28 8.55
N ASP A 93 6.65 -4.72 9.43
CA ASP A 93 6.28 -4.40 10.81
C ASP A 93 5.17 -3.35 10.89
N TYR A 94 5.17 -2.34 10.00
CA TYR A 94 4.06 -1.39 9.89
C TYR A 94 2.72 -2.09 9.64
N TYR A 95 2.63 -3.00 8.66
CA TYR A 95 1.40 -3.75 8.39
C TYR A 95 1.04 -4.73 9.52
N ASN A 96 2.02 -5.37 10.14
CA ASN A 96 1.80 -6.23 11.30
C ASN A 96 1.19 -5.45 12.47
N ASN A 97 1.66 -4.22 12.70
CA ASN A 97 1.12 -3.32 13.72
C ASN A 97 -0.32 -2.89 13.39
N LEU A 98 -0.63 -2.56 12.13
CA LEU A 98 -2.01 -2.29 11.71
C LEU A 98 -2.93 -3.49 12.00
N ILE A 99 -2.47 -4.71 11.70
CA ILE A 99 -3.22 -5.95 11.97
C ILE A 99 -3.41 -6.15 13.48
N ALA A 100 -2.35 -6.01 14.28
CA ALA A 100 -2.37 -6.21 15.72
C ALA A 100 -3.33 -5.23 16.45
N ASN A 101 -3.43 -4.00 15.94
CA ASN A 101 -4.31 -2.96 16.50
C ASN A 101 -5.71 -2.92 15.87
N SER A 102 -6.01 -3.84 14.95
CA SER A 102 -7.31 -3.93 14.29
C SER A 102 -8.29 -4.87 15.00
N THR A 103 -9.57 -4.77 14.65
CA THR A 103 -10.56 -5.81 14.96
C THR A 103 -10.75 -6.72 13.74
N ARG A 104 -10.84 -8.04 13.94
CA ARG A 104 -11.16 -8.95 12.83
C ARG A 104 -12.55 -8.65 12.26
N HIS A 105 -12.64 -8.69 10.93
CA HIS A 105 -13.93 -8.56 10.25
C HIS A 105 -14.86 -9.74 10.61
N PRO A 106 -16.15 -9.50 10.91
CA PRO A 106 -17.04 -10.52 11.48
C PRO A 106 -17.31 -11.72 10.56
N THR A 107 -17.17 -11.55 9.25
CA THR A 107 -17.50 -12.58 8.25
C THR A 107 -16.36 -12.90 7.27
N ARG A 108 -15.16 -12.34 7.46
CA ARG A 108 -14.03 -12.46 6.52
C ARG A 108 -12.73 -12.64 7.30
N SER A 109 -12.08 -13.81 7.19
CA SER A 109 -10.97 -14.20 8.07
C SER A 109 -9.68 -13.37 7.93
N ASN A 110 -9.39 -12.86 6.72
CA ASN A 110 -8.17 -12.12 6.41
C ASN A 110 -8.43 -10.62 6.22
N TRP A 111 -9.50 -10.12 6.83
CA TRP A 111 -9.94 -8.74 6.75
C TRP A 111 -9.90 -8.16 8.16
N TYR A 112 -9.33 -6.97 8.26
CA TYR A 112 -8.98 -6.33 9.50
C TYR A 112 -9.57 -4.93 9.49
N VAL A 113 -10.57 -4.70 10.34
CA VAL A 113 -11.23 -3.40 10.49
C VAL A 113 -10.32 -2.51 11.31
N LEU A 114 -9.77 -1.48 10.66
CA LEU A 114 -8.87 -0.53 11.29
C LEU A 114 -9.65 0.38 12.25
N GLU A 115 -8.94 0.96 13.22
CA GLU A 115 -9.51 1.86 14.22
C GLU A 115 -10.11 3.10 13.55
N ASP A 116 -9.30 3.78 12.73
CA ASP A 116 -9.71 4.98 12.02
C ASP A 116 -10.59 4.66 10.80
N ASP A 117 -11.69 5.40 10.66
CA ASP A 117 -12.57 5.32 9.50
C ASP A 117 -11.87 5.79 8.23
N TYR A 118 -12.22 5.12 7.14
CA TYR A 118 -11.80 5.50 5.81
C TYR A 118 -12.41 6.86 5.48
N ALA A 119 -11.59 7.75 4.93
CA ALA A 119 -12.00 9.00 4.34
C ALA A 119 -11.31 9.16 2.98
N PHE A 120 -12.09 9.54 1.97
CA PHE A 120 -11.60 9.76 0.60
C PHE A 120 -10.36 10.68 0.56
N LEU A 121 -10.31 11.69 1.43
CA LEU A 121 -9.13 12.52 1.66
C LEU A 121 -8.54 12.19 3.05
N GLY A 122 -7.23 12.01 3.11
CA GLY A 122 -6.50 11.84 4.38
C GLY A 122 -6.29 10.39 4.77
N ASN A 123 -7.34 9.63 5.08
CA ASN A 123 -7.24 8.24 5.52
C ASN A 123 -7.82 7.25 4.50
N ASN A 124 -7.04 6.89 3.48
CA ASN A 124 -7.46 6.02 2.38
C ASN A 124 -6.40 4.97 2.04
N CYS A 125 -6.61 4.24 0.94
CA CYS A 125 -5.69 3.21 0.47
C CYS A 125 -4.29 3.76 0.17
N ALA A 126 -4.19 4.97 -0.42
CA ALA A 126 -2.92 5.59 -0.76
C ALA A 126 -2.20 6.18 0.46
N SER A 127 -2.93 6.70 1.45
CA SER A 127 -2.30 7.16 2.70
C SER A 127 -1.69 5.99 3.46
N VAL A 128 -2.38 4.86 3.57
CA VAL A 128 -1.82 3.66 4.24
C VAL A 128 -0.53 3.18 3.56
N VAL A 129 -0.46 3.24 2.22
CA VAL A 129 0.81 2.95 1.50
C VAL A 129 1.87 4.02 1.79
N THR A 130 1.51 5.30 1.72
CA THR A 130 2.42 6.43 1.96
C THR A 130 2.99 6.43 3.38
N ASP A 131 2.17 6.12 4.38
CA ASP A 131 2.55 6.04 5.78
C ASP A 131 3.48 4.85 6.01
N GLY A 132 3.17 3.69 5.42
CA GLY A 132 4.06 2.53 5.45
C GLY A 132 5.43 2.83 4.82
N LEU A 133 5.45 3.48 3.66
CA LEU A 133 6.71 3.91 3.02
C LEU A 133 7.47 4.93 3.86
N SER A 134 6.77 5.88 4.50
CA SER A 134 7.40 6.89 5.37
C SER A 134 8.05 6.25 6.61
N GLU A 135 7.40 5.25 7.20
CA GLU A 135 7.92 4.51 8.35
C GLU A 135 9.14 3.65 7.97
N ALA A 136 9.07 2.99 6.81
CA ALA A 136 10.13 2.13 6.31
C ALA A 136 11.36 2.90 5.79
N LEU A 137 11.12 4.06 5.18
CA LEU A 137 12.11 4.86 4.46
C LEU A 137 12.12 6.30 4.99
N PRO A 138 13.00 6.64 5.95
CA PRO A 138 13.04 7.97 6.56
C PRO A 138 13.23 9.13 5.58
N TRP A 139 13.77 8.88 4.39
CA TRP A 139 13.97 9.86 3.34
C TRP A 139 12.76 10.05 2.41
N TYR A 140 11.78 9.13 2.42
CA TYR A 140 10.66 9.14 1.47
C TYR A 140 9.87 10.46 1.50
N GLN A 141 9.60 10.99 2.69
CA GLN A 141 8.90 12.26 2.85
C GLN A 141 9.66 13.46 2.25
N SER A 142 11.00 13.37 2.15
CA SER A 142 11.81 14.43 1.53
C SER A 142 11.71 14.44 0.00
N LEU A 143 11.24 13.35 -0.60
CA LEU A 143 11.08 13.19 -2.05
C LEU A 143 9.61 13.21 -2.49
N SER A 144 8.67 12.98 -1.59
CA SER A 144 7.24 13.02 -1.89
C SER A 144 6.76 14.43 -2.17
N LEU A 145 5.97 14.61 -3.22
CA LEU A 145 5.24 15.84 -3.47
C LEU A 145 4.33 16.17 -2.27
N PRO A 146 4.28 17.43 -1.84
CA PRO A 146 3.33 17.86 -0.83
C PRO A 146 1.91 17.74 -1.39
N GLY A 147 0.99 17.17 -0.60
CA GLY A 147 -0.41 17.05 -1.01
C GLY A 147 -1.16 15.98 -0.24
N VAL A 148 -2.45 15.82 -0.57
CA VAL A 148 -3.25 14.72 -0.06
C VAL A 148 -2.81 13.43 -0.72
N ALA A 149 -2.57 12.39 0.08
CA ALA A 149 -2.31 11.05 -0.43
C ALA A 149 -3.55 10.54 -1.19
N THR A 150 -3.44 10.44 -2.51
CA THR A 150 -4.41 9.81 -3.41
C THR A 150 -3.66 8.79 -4.25
N PRO A 151 -4.34 7.80 -4.87
CA PRO A 151 -3.67 6.88 -5.78
C PRO A 151 -2.88 7.60 -6.88
N GLN A 152 -3.40 8.70 -7.43
CA GLN A 152 -2.72 9.48 -8.46
C GLN A 152 -1.48 10.22 -7.94
N THR A 153 -1.55 10.84 -6.76
CA THR A 153 -0.38 11.54 -6.19
C THR A 153 0.70 10.56 -5.77
N LEU A 154 0.32 9.39 -5.24
CA LEU A 154 1.22 8.29 -4.97
C LEU A 154 1.88 7.78 -6.26
N GLN A 155 1.10 7.55 -7.32
CA GLN A 155 1.63 7.13 -8.62
C GLN A 155 2.68 8.11 -9.15
N LEU A 156 2.35 9.41 -9.12
CA LEU A 156 3.26 10.46 -9.56
C LEU A 156 4.55 10.49 -8.71
N ASN A 157 4.44 10.32 -7.38
CA ASN A 157 5.62 10.24 -6.51
C ASN A 157 6.52 9.03 -6.87
N LEU A 158 5.93 7.88 -7.17
CA LEU A 158 6.67 6.68 -7.59
C LEU A 158 7.37 6.91 -8.94
N GLU A 159 6.64 7.42 -9.94
CA GLU A 159 7.15 7.67 -11.30
C GLU A 159 8.27 8.72 -11.34
N MET A 160 8.23 9.70 -10.42
CA MET A 160 9.25 10.74 -10.33
C MET A 160 10.43 10.39 -9.41
N SER A 161 10.41 9.22 -8.75
CA SER A 161 11.43 8.81 -7.79
C SER A 161 12.32 7.69 -8.35
N PRO A 162 13.31 8.00 -9.22
CA PRO A 162 14.21 7.00 -9.79
C PRO A 162 15.15 6.35 -8.76
N ILE A 163 15.16 6.85 -7.51
CA ILE A 163 15.87 6.24 -6.39
C ILE A 163 14.99 5.20 -5.68
N LEU A 164 13.67 5.35 -5.72
CA LEU A 164 12.71 4.50 -5.02
C LEU A 164 12.24 3.32 -5.89
N VAL A 165 12.10 3.53 -7.19
CA VAL A 165 11.57 2.55 -8.14
C VAL A 165 12.66 2.12 -9.12
N GLU A 166 12.73 0.82 -9.40
CA GLU A 166 13.67 0.20 -10.38
C GLU A 166 13.16 0.23 -11.83
#